data_AF-A0A0R2FDC1-F1
#
_entry.id   AF-A0A0R2FDC1-F1
#
_cell.length_a   1.000
_cell.length_b   1.000
_cell.length_c   1.000
_cell.angle_alpha   90.00
_cell.angle_beta   90.00
_cell.angle_gamma   90.00
#
_symmetry.space_group_name_H-M   'P 1'
#
loop_
_entity.id
_entity.type
_entity.pdbx_description
1 polymer ?
#
loop_
_entity_poly.entity_id
_entity_poly.type
_entity_poly.pdbx_seq_one_letter_code
_entity_poly.pdbx_strand_id
1 'polypeptide(L)' 'MGFWNPQIYKLAQDKDKTPFTVLDSDSNNSNLYYVGQPGKVYNQATGLGTVNFEKLYDAYQ' A
#
# COMPACT_ATOMS: atom_id res chain seq x y z
N MET A 1 11.54 15.54 -4.43
CA MET A 1 10.37 15.43 -3.53
C MET A 1 10.87 15.15 -2.11
N GLY A 2 10.37 15.88 -1.10
CA GLY A 2 10.86 15.90 0.29
C GLY A 2 10.21 14.83 1.18
N PHE A 3 9.47 15.22 2.23
CA PHE A 3 8.85 14.27 3.17
C PHE A 3 7.65 13.51 2.55
N TRP A 4 7.85 12.24 2.19
CA TRP A 4 6.88 11.45 1.42
C TRP A 4 5.76 10.78 2.23
N ASN A 5 6.01 10.40 3.48
CA ASN A 5 5.08 9.53 4.22
C ASN A 5 3.64 10.06 4.22
N PRO A 6 3.34 11.32 4.63
CA PRO A 6 1.96 11.80 4.61
C PRO A 6 1.33 11.81 3.21
N GLN A 7 2.13 12.04 2.17
CA GLN A 7 1.65 12.10 0.79
C GLN A 7 1.24 10.72 0.28
N ILE A 8 2.08 9.70 0.49
CA ILE A 8 1.77 8.33 0.03
C ILE A 8 0.62 7.72 0.82
N TYR A 9 0.52 8.00 2.13
CA TYR A 9 -0.61 7.54 2.93
C TYR A 9 -1.92 8.21 2.54
N LYS A 10 -1.88 9.46 2.03
CA LYS A 10 -3.05 10.13 1.45
C LYS A 10 -3.47 9.48 0.13
N LEU A 11 -2.52 9.20 -0.75
CA LEU A 11 -2.76 8.50 -2.03
C LEU A 11 -3.29 7.07 -1.84
N ALA A 12 -2.95 6.41 -0.73
CA ALA A 12 -3.41 5.07 -0.42
C ALA A 12 -4.88 4.97 0.02
N GLN A 13 -5.54 6.08 0.39
CA GLN A 13 -6.93 6.05 0.87
C GLN A 13 -7.96 5.86 -0.24
N ASP A 14 -7.66 6.30 -1.47
CA ASP A 14 -8.56 6.20 -2.62
C ASP A 14 -8.35 4.86 -3.33
N LYS A 15 -9.25 3.90 -3.13
CA LYS A 15 -9.12 2.54 -3.69
C LYS A 15 -9.11 2.51 -5.22
N ASP A 16 -9.72 3.48 -5.88
CA ASP A 16 -9.84 3.49 -7.35
C ASP A 16 -8.61 4.11 -8.00
N LYS A 17 -7.99 5.09 -7.32
CA LYS A 17 -6.86 5.87 -7.85
C LYS A 17 -5.52 5.55 -7.21
N THR A 18 -5.51 4.71 -6.17
CA THR A 18 -4.27 4.40 -5.46
C THR A 18 -3.22 3.81 -6.41
N PRO A 19 -1.95 4.24 -6.30
CA PRO A 19 -0.85 3.59 -7.00
C PRO A 19 -0.38 2.31 -6.29
N PHE A 20 -0.96 1.96 -5.14
CA PHE A 20 -0.50 0.86 -4.31
C PHE A 20 -1.35 -0.40 -4.52
N THR A 21 -0.68 -1.55 -4.64
CA THR A 21 -1.32 -2.87 -4.55
C THR A 21 -1.07 -3.44 -3.17
N VAL A 22 -2.12 -3.44 -2.36
CA VAL A 22 -2.06 -3.90 -0.96
C VAL A 22 -1.87 -5.42 -0.94
N LEU A 23 -0.97 -5.88 -0.08
CA LEU A 23 -0.78 -7.31 0.19
C LEU A 23 -1.48 -7.66 1.51
N ASP A 24 -2.78 -7.95 1.46
CA ASP A 24 -3.65 -8.13 2.63
C ASP A 24 -4.15 -9.56 2.87
N SER A 25 -3.65 -10.56 2.10
CA SER A 25 -4.00 -11.97 2.29
C SER A 25 -3.66 -12.47 3.69
N ASP A 26 -4.63 -13.09 4.36
CA ASP A 26 -4.44 -13.81 5.62
C ASP A 26 -3.97 -15.26 5.43
N SER A 27 -3.99 -15.75 4.19
CA SER A 27 -3.61 -17.12 3.81
C SER A 27 -2.28 -17.18 3.04
N ASN A 28 -1.64 -18.36 3.07
CA ASN A 28 -0.36 -18.65 2.39
C ASN A 28 0.79 -17.70 2.83
N ASN A 29 0.90 -17.48 4.14
CA ASN A 29 1.91 -16.61 4.74
C ASN A 29 2.94 -17.42 5.53
N SER A 30 4.22 -17.11 5.35
CA SER A 30 5.31 -17.70 6.12
C SER A 30 5.51 -17.03 7.49
N ASN A 31 4.81 -15.91 7.74
CA ASN A 31 4.89 -15.13 8.97
C ASN A 31 3.65 -15.34 9.84
N LEU A 32 3.86 -15.78 11.09
CA LEU A 32 2.80 -16.08 12.05
C LEU A 32 2.26 -14.83 12.78
N TYR A 33 3.05 -13.74 12.85
CA TYR A 33 2.74 -12.58 13.69
C TYR A 33 2.36 -11.33 12.88
N TYR A 34 2.91 -11.19 11.68
CA TYR A 34 2.62 -10.06 10.78
C TYR A 34 2.05 -10.60 9.47
N VAL A 35 0.80 -11.01 9.56
CA VAL A 35 -0.01 -11.55 8.46
C VAL A 35 -0.84 -10.42 7.82
N GLY A 36 -1.27 -10.60 6.57
CA GLY A 36 -2.21 -9.70 5.91
C GLY A 36 -3.53 -9.59 6.66
N GLN A 37 -4.12 -8.38 6.60
CA GLN A 37 -5.40 -8.07 7.22
C GLN A 37 -6.38 -7.67 6.12
N PRO A 38 -7.24 -8.59 5.64
CA PRO A 38 -8.11 -8.33 4.51
C PRO A 38 -8.90 -7.02 4.66
N GLY A 39 -8.84 -6.17 3.63
CA GLY A 39 -9.51 -4.88 3.58
C GLY A 39 -8.81 -3.72 4.31
N LYS A 40 -7.64 -3.94 4.93
CA LYS A 40 -6.80 -2.87 5.50
C LYS A 40 -5.80 -2.38 4.47
N VAL A 41 -5.71 -1.06 4.31
CA VAL A 41 -4.75 -0.40 3.40
C VAL A 41 -3.30 -0.62 3.82
N TYR A 42 -3.06 -0.75 5.13
CA TYR A 42 -1.73 -0.93 5.70
C TYR A 42 -1.57 -2.33 6.28
N ASN A 43 -0.45 -2.97 5.95
CA ASN A 43 0.03 -4.22 6.52
C ASN A 43 1.34 -3.98 7.29
N GLN A 44 1.48 -4.54 8.48
CA GLN A 44 2.67 -4.42 9.31
C GLN A 44 3.94 -5.00 8.66
N ALA A 45 3.81 -6.05 7.85
CA ALA A 45 4.92 -6.72 7.17
C ALA A 45 5.31 -6.03 5.85
N THR A 46 4.34 -5.46 5.12
CA THR A 46 4.55 -4.99 3.74
C THR A 46 4.21 -3.51 3.52
N GLY A 47 3.79 -2.80 4.56
CA GLY A 47 3.39 -1.40 4.48
C GLY A 47 2.16 -1.22 3.59
N LEU A 48 2.30 -0.41 2.54
CA LEU A 48 1.27 -0.19 1.51
C LEU A 48 1.29 -1.28 0.42
N GLY A 49 2.18 -2.26 0.50
CA GLY A 49 2.37 -3.30 -0.51
C GLY A 49 3.31 -2.86 -1.64
N THR A 50 2.97 -3.19 -2.88
CA THR A 50 3.79 -2.86 -4.06
C THR A 50 3.28 -1.60 -4.77
N VAL A 51 4.16 -0.96 -5.55
CA VAL A 51 3.88 0.33 -6.20
C VAL A 51 3.75 0.15 -7.71
N ASN A 52 2.69 0.69 -8.29
CA ASN A 52 2.60 0.99 -9.71
C ASN A 52 3.20 2.39 -9.96
N PHE A 53 4.38 2.43 -10.59
CA PHE A 53 5.12 3.67 -10.81
C PHE A 53 4.46 4.63 -11.81
N GLU A 54 3.71 4.11 -12.79
CA GLU A 54 2.99 4.94 -13.76
C GLU A 54 1.87 5.71 -13.05
N LYS A 55 1.02 5.01 -12.28
CA LYS A 55 -0.02 5.65 -11.47
C LYS A 55 0.56 6.61 -10.44
N LEU A 56 1.69 6.26 -9.84
CA LEU A 56 2.35 7.15 -8.88
C LEU A 56 2.82 8.43 -9.58
N TYR A 57 3.47 8.31 -10.73
CA TYR A 57 3.91 9.46 -11.52
C TYR A 57 2.74 10.37 -11.89
N ASP A 58 1.66 9.79 -12.43
CA ASP A 58 0.44 10.52 -12.81
C ASP A 58 -0.20 11.27 -11.63
N ALA A 59 -0.08 10.73 -10.41
CA ALA A 59 -0.60 11.37 -9.20
C ALA A 59 0.21 12.61 -8.75
N TYR A 60 1.42 12.81 -9.29
CA TYR A 60 2.31 13.93 -8.96
C TYR A 60 2.57 14.88 -10.14
N GLN A 61 1.95 14.65 -11.30
CA GLN A 61 1.86 15.64 -12.39
C GLN A 61 0.82 16.71 -12.07
#